data_AF-A0A847JED2-F1
#
_entry.id   AF-A0A847JED2-F1
#
_cell.length_a   1.000
_cell.length_b   1.000
_cell.length_c   1.000
_cell.angle_alpha   90.00
_cell.angle_beta   90.00
_cell.angle_gamma   90.00
#
_symmetry.space_group_name_H-M   'P 1'
#
loop_
_entity.id
_entity.type
_entity.pdbx_description
1 polymer ?
#
loop_
_entity_poly.entity_id
_entity_poly.type
_entity_poly.pdbx_seq_one_letter_code
_entity_poly.pdbx_strand_id
1 'polypeptide(L)'
;TALARLDAFMRGGGTVIFDTRDAEEADARAGTGRPTAAGAALRRMLAGLDLPALEPVPADHVLGRTFYLLQTFPGRFDGRLWIAAGGEPRDDGETAGRPVGAADGVSPILVTGNDLAGAWAEADDGEDPTASTDPRAREMALRVGVNIVMYVLTGNYKADQVHVPALLQRLGR
;
A
#
# COMPACT_ATOMS: atom_id res chain seq x y z
N THR A 1 18.34 5.57 -15.49
CA THR A 1 18.72 5.61 -14.05
C THR A 1 17.88 4.58 -13.29
N ALA A 2 18.19 4.30 -12.01
CA ALA A 2 17.36 3.41 -11.19
C ALA A 2 15.91 3.93 -11.06
N LEU A 3 15.73 5.24 -10.87
CA LEU A 3 14.41 5.87 -10.81
C LEU A 3 13.60 5.69 -12.09
N ALA A 4 14.22 5.86 -13.27
CA ALA A 4 13.51 5.65 -14.54
C ALA A 4 13.03 4.19 -14.72
N ARG A 5 13.76 3.21 -14.17
CA ARG A 5 13.33 1.79 -14.19
C ARG A 5 12.18 1.54 -13.21
N LEU A 6 12.22 2.17 -12.04
CA LEU A 6 11.14 2.09 -11.07
C LEU A 6 9.85 2.71 -11.62
N ASP A 7 9.96 3.88 -12.24
CA ASP A 7 8.87 4.59 -12.90
C ASP A 7 8.27 3.74 -14.04
N ALA A 8 9.11 3.12 -14.87
CA ALA A 8 8.65 2.19 -15.91
C ALA A 8 7.99 0.92 -15.33
N PHE A 9 8.52 0.36 -14.24
CA PHE A 9 7.91 -0.80 -13.57
C PHE A 9 6.51 -0.48 -13.04
N MET A 10 6.36 0.68 -12.39
CA MET A 10 5.06 1.12 -11.89
C MET A 10 4.06 1.43 -13.01
N ARG A 11 4.50 2.08 -14.10
CA ARG A 11 3.64 2.26 -15.29
C ARG A 11 3.24 0.95 -15.96
N GLY A 12 4.05 -0.11 -15.82
CA GLY A 12 3.74 -1.45 -16.28
C GLY A 12 2.75 -2.22 -15.39
N GLY A 13 2.18 -1.59 -14.37
CA GLY A 13 1.26 -2.22 -13.41
C GLY A 13 1.94 -2.84 -12.19
N GLY A 14 3.25 -2.65 -12.02
CA GLY A 14 3.97 -3.10 -10.84
C GLY A 14 3.70 -2.23 -9.61
N THR A 15 3.64 -2.85 -8.43
CA THR A 15 3.54 -2.13 -7.15
C THR A 15 4.87 -2.11 -6.41
N VAL A 16 5.20 -0.96 -5.82
CA VAL A 16 6.40 -0.77 -4.99
C VAL A 16 5.99 -0.39 -3.58
N ILE A 17 6.56 -1.07 -2.58
CA ILE A 17 6.37 -0.74 -1.16
C ILE A 17 7.59 0.05 -0.67
N PHE A 18 7.35 1.27 -0.16
CA PHE A 18 8.32 2.05 0.58
C PHE A 18 8.05 1.94 2.07
N ASP A 19 8.87 1.14 2.74
CA ASP A 19 8.86 0.98 4.19
C ASP A 19 9.97 1.82 4.80
N THR A 20 9.62 3.00 5.33
CA THR A 20 10.59 3.97 5.86
C THR A 20 11.09 3.63 7.26
N ARG A 21 10.42 2.71 7.97
CA ARG A 21 10.76 2.22 9.32
C ARG A 21 10.95 3.33 10.36
N ASP A 22 10.30 4.46 10.15
CA ASP A 22 10.51 5.69 10.90
C ASP A 22 9.29 6.08 11.74
N ALA A 23 8.36 5.15 11.99
CA ALA A 23 7.14 5.42 12.77
C ALA A 23 7.45 6.03 14.14
N GLU A 24 8.35 5.45 14.94
CA GLU A 24 8.73 6.01 16.25
C GLU A 24 9.37 7.40 16.12
N GLU A 25 10.24 7.59 15.12
CA GLU A 25 10.90 8.87 14.87
C GLU A 25 9.87 9.95 14.49
N ALA A 26 8.89 9.57 13.67
CA ALA A 26 7.80 10.42 13.21
C ALA A 26 6.85 10.78 14.34
N ASP A 27 6.50 9.82 15.21
CA ASP A 27 5.66 10.03 16.39
C ASP A 27 6.33 10.97 17.39
N ALA A 28 7.62 10.77 17.67
CA ALA A 28 8.40 11.67 18.53
C ALA A 28 8.50 13.11 17.98
N ARG A 29 8.31 13.29 16.66
CA ARG A 29 8.31 14.58 15.97
C ARG A 29 6.92 15.10 15.63
N ALA A 30 5.86 14.41 16.05
CA ALA A 30 4.48 14.80 15.76
C ALA A 30 4.24 16.25 16.22
N GLY A 31 3.62 17.06 15.37
CA GLY A 31 3.34 18.48 15.63
C GLY A 31 4.49 19.46 15.34
N THR A 32 5.71 18.99 15.05
CA THR A 32 6.83 19.89 14.67
C THR A 32 6.80 20.34 13.21
N GLY A 33 6.00 19.68 12.36
CA GLY A 33 5.94 19.91 10.92
C GLY A 33 7.18 19.47 10.14
N ARG A 34 8.21 18.91 10.80
CA ARG A 34 9.46 18.48 10.18
C ARG A 34 9.39 16.98 9.83
N PRO A 35 9.73 16.58 8.59
CA PRO A 35 9.86 15.16 8.27
C PRO A 35 11.07 14.55 8.99
N THR A 36 11.01 13.25 9.24
CA THR A 36 12.15 12.40 9.59
C THR A 36 13.20 12.42 8.47
N ALA A 37 14.41 11.92 8.75
CA ALA A 37 15.44 11.81 7.70
C ALA A 37 15.00 10.87 6.56
N ALA A 38 14.38 9.74 6.91
CA ALA A 38 13.82 8.76 5.98
C ALA A 38 12.67 9.36 5.15
N GLY A 39 11.71 10.03 5.79
CA GLY A 39 10.61 10.71 5.11
C GLY A 39 11.08 11.83 4.18
N ALA A 40 12.12 12.58 4.57
CA ALA A 40 12.74 13.58 3.69
C ALA A 40 13.43 12.94 2.47
N ALA A 41 14.09 11.80 2.66
CA ALA A 41 14.71 11.04 1.57
C ALA A 41 13.65 10.49 0.61
N LEU A 42 12.57 9.91 1.14
CA LEU A 42 11.43 9.45 0.35
C LEU A 42 10.84 10.58 -0.49
N ARG A 43 10.57 11.75 0.10
CA ARG A 43 10.05 12.92 -0.65
C ARG A 43 10.96 13.33 -1.81
N ARG A 44 12.29 13.37 -1.60
CA ARG A 44 13.25 13.69 -2.68
C ARG A 44 13.23 12.63 -3.79
N MET A 45 13.09 11.36 -3.41
CA MET A 45 13.03 10.25 -4.37
C MET A 45 11.74 10.29 -5.20
N LEU A 46 10.59 10.49 -4.55
CA LEU A 46 9.29 10.56 -5.21
C LEU A 46 9.12 11.82 -6.07
N ALA A 47 9.80 12.92 -5.74
CA ALA A 47 9.79 14.14 -6.57
C ALA A 47 10.37 13.95 -7.98
N GLY A 48 11.12 12.85 -8.20
CA GLY A 48 11.62 12.47 -9.51
C GLY A 48 10.73 11.45 -10.25
N LEU A 49 9.57 11.12 -9.71
CA LEU A 49 8.61 10.16 -10.27
C LEU A 49 7.29 10.88 -10.60
N ASP A 50 6.64 10.49 -11.69
CA ASP A 50 5.36 11.06 -12.09
C ASP A 50 4.20 10.33 -11.38
N LEU A 51 4.11 10.52 -10.06
CA LEU A 51 3.12 9.87 -9.20
C LEU A 51 1.97 10.82 -8.87
N PRO A 52 0.73 10.32 -8.76
CA PRO A 52 -0.36 11.08 -8.16
C PRO A 52 -0.05 11.40 -6.68
N ALA A 53 -0.85 12.30 -6.11
CA ALA A 53 -0.77 12.59 -4.67
C ALA A 53 -0.95 11.31 -3.85
N LEU A 54 -0.37 11.25 -2.66
CA LEU A 54 -0.59 10.14 -1.73
C LEU A 54 -1.76 10.43 -0.79
N GLU A 55 -2.56 9.41 -0.50
CA GLU A 55 -3.60 9.46 0.53
C GLU A 55 -3.49 8.27 1.48
N PRO A 56 -3.94 8.39 2.75
CA PRO A 56 -4.06 7.24 3.63
C PRO A 56 -5.03 6.23 3.01
N VAL A 57 -4.78 4.94 3.20
CA VAL A 57 -5.70 3.90 2.72
C VAL A 57 -7.11 4.16 3.29
N PRO A 58 -8.13 4.37 2.42
CA PRO A 58 -9.51 4.56 2.86
C PRO A 58 -10.03 3.34 3.63
N ALA A 59 -10.96 3.56 4.57
CA ALA A 59 -11.49 2.47 5.42
C ALA A 59 -12.22 1.38 4.61
N ASP A 60 -12.82 1.74 3.48
CA ASP A 60 -13.52 0.85 2.56
C ASP A 60 -12.64 0.36 1.40
N HIS A 61 -11.35 0.66 1.41
CA HIS A 61 -10.44 0.25 0.34
C HIS A 61 -10.35 -1.28 0.20
N VAL A 62 -10.26 -1.77 -1.05
CA VAL A 62 -10.25 -3.22 -1.34
C VAL A 62 -9.08 -3.95 -0.69
N LEU A 63 -7.93 -3.29 -0.52
CA LEU A 63 -6.74 -3.83 0.17
C LEU A 63 -7.07 -4.38 1.57
N GLY A 64 -7.97 -3.74 2.32
CA GLY A 64 -8.44 -4.20 3.62
C GLY A 64 -9.37 -5.42 3.57
N ARG A 65 -9.77 -5.87 2.38
CA ARG A 65 -10.78 -6.93 2.16
C ARG A 65 -10.34 -8.00 1.15
N THR A 66 -9.09 -7.96 0.69
CA THR A 66 -8.61 -8.89 -0.34
C THR A 66 -8.50 -10.32 0.16
N PHE A 67 -8.04 -10.56 1.41
CA PHE A 67 -8.01 -11.90 2.01
C PHE A 67 -8.63 -11.89 3.40
N TYR A 68 -7.98 -11.25 4.37
CA TYR A 68 -8.53 -10.92 5.68
C TYR A 68 -9.36 -9.63 5.62
N LEU A 69 -10.26 -9.48 6.58
CA LEU A 69 -10.93 -8.21 6.87
C LEU A 69 -10.07 -7.42 7.86
N LEU A 70 -9.47 -6.34 7.37
CA LEU A 70 -8.55 -5.46 8.09
C LEU A 70 -9.09 -4.03 8.12
N GLN A 71 -9.00 -3.40 9.28
CA GLN A 71 -9.34 -1.98 9.48
C GLN A 71 -8.09 -1.10 9.56
N THR A 72 -6.97 -1.70 9.96
CA THR A 72 -5.66 -1.05 10.10
C THR A 72 -4.59 -1.91 9.44
N PHE A 73 -3.42 -1.32 9.21
CA PHE A 73 -2.30 -1.96 8.52
C PHE A 73 -1.02 -1.97 9.38
N PRO A 74 -1.05 -2.57 10.58
CA PRO A 74 0.10 -2.54 11.48
C PRO A 74 1.28 -3.34 10.94
N GLY A 75 2.48 -2.90 11.29
CA GLY A 75 3.73 -3.64 11.16
C GLY A 75 4.32 -3.89 12.53
N ARG A 76 5.62 -3.62 12.70
CA ARG A 76 6.27 -3.56 14.02
C ARG A 76 5.68 -2.42 14.85
N PHE A 77 5.28 -1.34 14.17
CA PHE A 77 4.61 -0.18 14.73
C PHE A 77 3.20 -0.02 14.14
N ASP A 78 2.33 0.69 14.85
CA ASP A 78 0.97 0.98 14.40
C ASP A 78 0.91 2.41 13.84
N GLY A 79 0.79 2.50 12.53
CA GLY A 79 0.75 3.77 11.80
C GLY A 79 0.01 3.64 10.49
N ARG A 80 -0.07 4.74 9.73
CA ARG A 80 -0.84 4.77 8.49
C ARG A 80 -0.08 4.10 7.34
N LEU A 81 -0.81 3.29 6.57
CA LEU A 81 -0.44 2.90 5.21
C LEU A 81 -1.02 3.92 4.24
N TRP A 82 -0.23 4.32 3.25
CA TRP A 82 -0.60 5.29 2.23
C TRP A 82 -0.55 4.64 0.85
N ILE A 83 -1.42 5.09 -0.04
CA ILE A 83 -1.54 4.67 -1.43
C ILE A 83 -1.49 5.89 -2.36
N ALA A 84 -1.24 5.66 -3.65
CA ALA A 84 -1.55 6.64 -4.68
C ALA A 84 -3.06 6.98 -4.67
N ALA A 85 -3.37 8.28 -4.64
CA ALA A 85 -4.73 8.79 -4.59
C ALA A 85 -5.47 8.54 -5.91
N GLY A 86 -6.76 8.24 -5.80
CA GLY A 86 -7.63 8.04 -6.96
C GLY A 86 -7.37 6.75 -7.73
N GLY A 87 -6.80 5.73 -7.07
CA GLY A 87 -6.51 4.40 -7.62
C GLY A 87 -7.73 3.49 -7.86
N GLU A 88 -8.95 4.01 -7.76
CA GLU A 88 -10.10 3.28 -8.29
C GLU A 88 -10.08 3.32 -9.83
N PRO A 89 -10.39 2.20 -10.52
CA PRO A 89 -10.32 2.12 -11.96
C PRO A 89 -11.16 3.22 -12.61
N ARG A 90 -10.52 4.07 -13.43
CA ARG A 90 -11.21 4.85 -14.45
C ARG A 90 -11.10 4.05 -15.74
N ASP A 91 -12.25 3.71 -16.30
CA ASP A 91 -12.41 2.88 -17.50
C ASP A 91 -12.14 3.71 -18.78
N ASP A 92 -10.96 4.31 -18.89
CA ASP A 92 -10.62 5.18 -20.01
C ASP A 92 -9.30 4.79 -20.69
N GLY A 93 -9.47 4.10 -21.83
CA GLY A 93 -8.44 3.45 -22.65
C GLY A 93 -7.46 4.36 -23.38
N GLU A 94 -6.82 5.31 -22.69
CA GLU A 94 -5.71 6.10 -23.22
C GLU A 94 -4.49 6.07 -22.27
N THR A 95 -3.47 5.30 -22.64
CA THR A 95 -2.27 5.01 -21.81
C THR A 95 -1.10 5.99 -22.02
N ALA A 96 -1.19 6.91 -23.00
CA ALA A 96 -0.06 7.76 -23.38
C ALA A 96 -0.13 9.14 -22.71
N GLY A 97 0.69 9.36 -21.67
CA GLY A 97 0.95 10.69 -21.08
C GLY A 97 0.26 11.00 -19.75
N ARG A 98 -0.27 9.98 -19.05
CA ARG A 98 -0.90 10.13 -17.73
C ARG A 98 0.06 9.76 -16.60
N PRO A 99 -0.10 10.36 -15.39
CA PRO A 99 0.65 9.94 -14.21
C PRO A 99 0.50 8.44 -13.97
N VAL A 100 1.44 7.84 -13.24
CA VAL A 100 1.38 6.43 -12.85
C VAL A 100 0.07 6.18 -12.09
N GLY A 101 -0.89 5.55 -12.75
CA GLY A 101 -2.22 5.26 -12.21
C GLY A 101 -2.34 3.84 -11.65
N ALA A 102 -3.48 3.55 -11.04
CA ALA A 102 -3.78 2.17 -10.66
C ALA A 102 -4.01 1.31 -11.90
N ALA A 103 -3.30 0.18 -11.96
CA ALA A 103 -3.55 -0.87 -12.95
C ALA A 103 -4.49 -1.89 -12.31
N ASP A 104 -5.63 -2.19 -12.95
CA ASP A 104 -6.62 -3.14 -12.44
C ASP A 104 -7.04 -2.88 -10.97
N GLY A 105 -7.16 -1.60 -10.58
CA GLY A 105 -7.50 -1.18 -9.21
C GLY A 105 -6.38 -1.34 -8.18
N VAL A 106 -5.17 -1.69 -8.62
CA VAL A 106 -3.98 -1.83 -7.77
C VAL A 106 -3.16 -0.56 -7.75
N SER A 107 -2.88 -0.06 -6.55
CA SER A 107 -2.03 1.10 -6.35
C SER A 107 -0.59 0.77 -6.77
N PRO A 108 0.05 1.62 -7.60
CA PRO A 108 1.44 1.42 -8.01
C PRO A 108 2.44 1.62 -6.86
N ILE A 109 1.99 2.22 -5.76
CA ILE A 109 2.85 2.58 -4.63
C ILE A 109 2.12 2.37 -3.30
N LEU A 110 2.80 1.74 -2.36
CA LEU A 110 2.44 1.68 -0.95
C LEU A 110 3.52 2.37 -0.13
N VAL A 111 3.16 3.24 0.82
CA VAL A 111 4.11 3.90 1.71
C VAL A 111 3.70 3.69 3.17
N THR A 112 4.66 3.28 4.01
CA THR A 112 4.43 3.11 5.44
C THR A 112 5.71 3.33 6.24
N GLY A 113 5.58 3.79 7.49
CA GLY A 113 6.66 3.83 8.47
C GLY A 113 6.65 2.64 9.43
N ASN A 114 5.71 1.71 9.26
CA ASN A 114 5.36 0.71 10.28
C ASN A 114 6.39 -0.42 10.43
N ASP A 115 7.47 -0.43 9.63
CA ASP A 115 8.47 -1.51 9.61
C ASP A 115 7.80 -2.88 9.43
N LEU A 116 7.11 -3.01 8.30
CA LEU A 116 6.45 -4.26 7.87
C LEU A 116 7.49 -5.37 7.72
N ALA A 117 8.61 -5.05 7.08
CA ALA A 117 9.69 -6.01 6.88
C ALA A 117 10.25 -6.51 8.21
N GLY A 118 10.43 -5.63 9.20
CA GLY A 118 10.82 -6.01 10.55
C GLY A 118 9.82 -6.90 11.24
N ALA A 119 8.51 -6.64 11.09
CA ALA A 119 7.47 -7.51 11.66
C ALA A 119 7.31 -8.87 10.96
N TRP A 120 7.67 -8.98 9.68
CA TRP A 120 7.62 -10.23 8.94
C TRP A 120 8.90 -11.07 9.04
N ALA A 121 9.99 -10.47 9.53
CA ALA A 121 11.22 -11.19 9.75
C ALA A 121 11.01 -12.37 10.71
N GLU A 122 11.82 -13.41 10.54
CA GLU A 122 11.99 -14.48 11.51
C GLU A 122 13.21 -14.12 12.38
N ALA A 123 13.09 -14.30 13.69
CA ALA A 123 14.22 -14.15 14.60
C ALA A 123 14.92 -15.50 14.77
N ASP A 124 16.26 -15.50 14.75
CA ASP A 124 17.08 -16.71 14.87
C ASP A 124 16.93 -17.40 16.24
N ASP A 125 16.45 -16.68 17.26
CA ASP A 125 16.30 -17.11 18.65
C ASP A 125 14.84 -17.20 19.13
N GLY A 126 13.87 -16.98 18.23
CA GLY A 126 12.45 -17.01 18.55
C GLY A 126 11.92 -15.77 19.28
N GLU A 127 12.69 -14.67 19.37
CA GLU A 127 12.15 -13.39 19.83
C GLU A 127 11.06 -12.87 18.86
N ASP A 128 9.97 -12.33 19.41
CA ASP A 128 8.95 -11.68 18.60
C ASP A 128 9.54 -10.38 18.05
N PRO A 129 9.68 -10.23 16.73
CA PRO A 129 10.30 -9.06 16.15
C PRO A 129 9.32 -7.89 16.07
N THR A 130 8.09 -8.00 16.58
CA THR A 130 7.21 -6.84 16.79
C THR A 130 7.59 -6.09 18.06
N ALA A 131 7.29 -4.78 18.13
CA ALA A 131 7.56 -3.98 19.34
C ALA A 131 6.57 -4.28 20.49
N SER A 132 5.67 -5.24 20.30
CA SER A 132 4.60 -5.62 21.22
C SER A 132 4.85 -7.02 21.76
N THR A 133 4.53 -7.24 23.04
CA THR A 133 4.50 -8.58 23.64
C THR A 133 3.20 -9.32 23.37
N ASP A 134 2.24 -8.71 22.69
CA ASP A 134 0.97 -9.34 22.30
C ASP A 134 1.19 -10.18 21.02
N PRO A 135 1.02 -11.51 21.07
CA PRO A 135 1.16 -12.37 19.89
C PRO A 135 0.23 -11.97 18.73
N ARG A 136 -0.87 -11.28 19.03
CA ARG A 136 -1.81 -10.77 18.03
C ARG A 136 -1.20 -9.66 17.17
N ALA A 137 -0.21 -8.92 17.66
CA ALA A 137 0.49 -7.90 16.87
C ALA A 137 1.22 -8.53 15.68
N ARG A 138 1.99 -9.59 15.93
CA ARG A 138 2.67 -10.36 14.88
C ARG A 138 1.68 -11.00 13.91
N GLU A 139 0.61 -11.61 14.44
CA GLU A 139 -0.45 -12.18 13.60
C GLU A 139 -1.08 -11.12 12.68
N MET A 140 -1.40 -9.94 13.20
CA MET A 140 -1.99 -8.85 12.41
C MET A 140 -1.02 -8.34 11.35
N ALA A 141 0.27 -8.18 11.67
CA ALA A 141 1.28 -7.80 10.67
C ALA A 141 1.39 -8.84 9.55
N LEU A 142 1.37 -10.14 9.87
CA LEU A 142 1.35 -11.20 8.84
C LEU A 142 0.09 -11.14 7.97
N ARG A 143 -1.08 -10.90 8.57
CA ARG A 143 -2.35 -10.71 7.83
C ARG A 143 -2.27 -9.51 6.87
N VAL A 144 -1.61 -8.42 7.28
CA VAL A 144 -1.34 -7.27 6.40
C VAL A 144 -0.48 -7.68 5.21
N GLY A 145 0.59 -8.44 5.43
CA GLY A 145 1.43 -8.97 4.36
C GLY A 145 0.64 -9.83 3.36
N VAL A 146 -0.18 -10.76 3.85
CA VAL A 146 -1.05 -11.59 3.01
C VAL A 146 -2.03 -10.73 2.21
N ASN A 147 -2.69 -9.75 2.84
CA ASN A 147 -3.60 -8.85 2.13
C ASN A 147 -2.91 -8.04 1.03
N ILE A 148 -1.69 -7.52 1.29
CA ILE A 148 -0.91 -6.78 0.30
C ILE A 148 -0.53 -7.68 -0.87
N VAL A 149 0.00 -8.88 -0.63
CA VAL A 149 0.38 -9.82 -1.69
C VAL A 149 -0.84 -10.19 -2.53
N MET A 150 -1.96 -10.53 -1.88
CA MET A 150 -3.19 -10.85 -2.59
C MET A 150 -3.69 -9.64 -3.39
N TYR A 151 -3.68 -8.44 -2.82
CA TYR A 151 -4.10 -7.22 -3.49
C TYR A 151 -3.29 -6.96 -4.76
N VAL A 152 -1.97 -7.04 -4.68
CA VAL A 152 -1.07 -6.79 -5.81
C VAL A 152 -1.17 -7.87 -6.88
N LEU A 153 -1.33 -9.14 -6.49
CA LEU A 153 -1.31 -10.27 -7.45
C LEU A 153 -2.67 -10.58 -8.08
N THR A 154 -3.76 -10.14 -7.46
CA THR A 154 -5.13 -10.48 -7.92
C THR A 154 -5.96 -9.27 -8.34
N GLY A 155 -5.44 -8.07 -8.12
CA GLY A 155 -6.09 -6.83 -8.50
C GLY A 155 -7.53 -6.70 -8.00
N ASN A 156 -8.38 -6.19 -8.87
CA ASN A 156 -9.77 -5.89 -8.54
C ASN A 156 -10.74 -7.08 -8.56
N TYR A 157 -10.26 -8.33 -8.55
CA TYR A 157 -11.15 -9.50 -8.68
C TYR A 157 -12.34 -9.51 -7.70
N LYS A 158 -12.21 -8.83 -6.56
CA LYS A 158 -13.26 -8.66 -5.55
C LYS A 158 -14.18 -7.45 -5.74
N ALA A 159 -13.73 -6.31 -6.27
CA ALA A 159 -14.68 -5.21 -6.51
C ALA A 159 -15.46 -5.39 -7.82
N ASP A 160 -14.94 -6.19 -8.76
CA ASP A 160 -15.68 -6.56 -9.98
C ASP A 160 -16.91 -7.42 -9.65
N GLN A 161 -16.84 -8.29 -8.63
CA GLN A 161 -17.97 -9.15 -8.22
C GLN A 161 -19.20 -8.37 -7.73
N VAL A 162 -19.02 -7.14 -7.23
CA VAL A 162 -20.14 -6.30 -6.75
C VAL A 162 -20.95 -5.72 -7.92
N HIS A 163 -20.33 -5.59 -9.10
CA HIS A 163 -20.97 -5.02 -10.30
C HIS A 163 -21.62 -6.09 -11.20
N VAL A 164 -21.31 -7.37 -11.00
CA VAL A 164 -21.85 -8.51 -11.80
C VAL A 164 -23.39 -8.53 -11.85
N PRO A 165 -24.16 -8.31 -10.75
CA PRO A 165 -25.61 -8.31 -10.83
C PRO A 165 -26.19 -7.22 -11.75
N ALA A 166 -25.57 -6.04 -11.80
CA ALA A 166 -25.98 -4.94 -12.67
C ALA A 166 -25.63 -5.20 -14.15
N LEU A 167 -24.52 -5.90 -14.42
CA LEU A 167 -24.12 -6.32 -15.76
C LEU A 167 -25.03 -7.42 -16.32
N LEU A 168 -25.44 -8.40 -15.49
CA LEU A 168 -26.37 -9.45 -15.88
C LEU A 168 -27.78 -8.91 -16.21
N GLN A 169 -28.24 -7.86 -15.52
CA GLN A 169 -29.51 -7.18 -15.86
C GLN A 169 -29.49 -6.49 -17.23
N ARG A 170 -28.31 -6.09 -17.73
CA ARG A 170 -28.16 -5.43 -19.04
C ARG A 170 -28.07 -6.42 -20.20
N LEU A 171 -27.52 -7.62 -19.97
CA LEU A 171 -27.40 -8.70 -20.96
C LEU A 171 -28.67 -9.58 -21.07
N GLY A 172 -29.55 -9.56 -20.07
CA GLY A 172 -30.84 -10.26 -20.08
C GLY A 172 -31.98 -9.51 -20.80
N ARG A 173 -31.68 -8.53 -21.65
CA ARG A 173 -32.64 -7.81 -22.50
C ARG A 173 -32.25 -7.91 -23.96
#